data_AF-Q8E2A5-F1
#
_entry.id   AF-Q8E2A5-F1
#
_cell.length_a   1.000
_cell.length_b   1.000
_cell.length_c   1.000
_cell.angle_alpha   90.00
_cell.angle_beta   90.00
_cell.angle_gamma   90.00
#
_symmetry.space_group_name_H-M   'P 1'
#
loop_
_entity.id
_entity.type
_entity.pdbx_description
1 polymer ?
#
loop_
_entity_poly.entity_id
_entity_poly.type
_entity_poly.pdbx_seq_one_letter_code
_entity_poly.pdbx_strand_id
1 'polypeptide(L)'
;MKMTVYFDGNFWLGLIEYDDDGDYKVFRYFFGKEPKDDDVFNFINHKLNDLIKKYEFVKTDISLKRTNEHKKSPKRMQREINREKRKPVVSTKAQLAMKTIHMSIKNERQLSQKCKKNELRKHRYQLKQEKRYQKKKGH
;
A
#
# COMPACT_ATOMS: atom_id res chain seq x y z
N MET A 1 7.32 8.59 -10.60
CA MET A 1 6.69 7.29 -10.34
C MET A 1 7.34 6.24 -11.24
N LYS A 2 7.68 5.07 -10.70
CA LYS A 2 8.29 3.93 -11.39
C LYS A 2 7.48 2.67 -11.09
N MET A 3 7.25 1.84 -12.10
CA MET A 3 6.65 0.52 -11.93
C MET A 3 7.60 -0.54 -12.46
N THR A 4 7.80 -1.62 -11.71
CA THR A 4 8.62 -2.77 -12.09
C THR A 4 7.77 -4.02 -11.99
N VAL A 5 7.53 -4.70 -13.12
CA VAL A 5 6.85 -5.98 -13.16
C VAL A 5 7.88 -7.09 -13.02
N TYR A 6 7.64 -8.03 -12.10
CA TYR A 6 8.56 -9.13 -11.83
C TYR A 6 7.83 -10.38 -11.35
N PHE A 7 8.53 -11.51 -11.45
CA PHE A 7 8.07 -12.80 -10.97
C PHE A 7 8.77 -13.14 -9.64
N ASP A 8 8.00 -13.43 -8.60
CA ASP A 8 8.50 -13.74 -7.23
C ASP A 8 8.61 -15.26 -6.99
N GLY A 9 8.61 -16.07 -8.06
CA GLY A 9 8.69 -17.53 -8.00
C GLY A 9 7.33 -18.23 -8.05
N ASN A 10 6.26 -17.57 -7.61
CA ASN A 10 4.89 -18.10 -7.67
C ASN A 10 3.96 -17.30 -8.59
N PHE A 11 4.07 -15.96 -8.54
CA PHE A 11 3.15 -15.05 -9.21
C PHE A 11 3.87 -13.85 -9.78
N TRP A 12 3.24 -13.23 -10.78
CA TRP A 12 3.65 -11.95 -11.31
C TRP A 12 3.11 -10.80 -10.47
N LEU A 13 4.00 -9.88 -10.14
CA LEU A 13 3.77 -8.75 -9.26
C LEU A 13 4.25 -7.46 -9.92
N GLY A 14 3.51 -6.38 -9.71
CA GLY A 14 3.94 -5.02 -10.03
C GLY A 14 4.43 -4.33 -8.76
N LEU A 15 5.71 -3.98 -8.69
CA LEU A 15 6.24 -3.07 -7.69
C LEU A 15 6.04 -1.64 -8.18
N ILE A 16 5.24 -0.85 -7.47
CA ILE A 16 4.98 0.55 -7.79
C ILE A 16 5.69 1.40 -6.75
N GLU A 17 6.55 2.29 -7.22
CA GLU A 17 7.36 3.20 -6.41
C GLU A 17 7.03 4.64 -6.83
N TYR A 18 6.59 5.47 -5.90
CA TYR A 18 6.42 6.89 -6.18
C TYR A 18 6.81 7.74 -4.98
N ASP A 19 7.11 9.00 -5.26
CA ASP A 19 7.45 10.01 -4.27
C ASP A 19 6.31 11.03 -4.29
N ASP A 20 5.76 11.29 -3.12
CA ASP A 20 4.62 12.18 -2.90
C ASP A 20 5.01 13.16 -1.82
N ASP A 21 5.38 14.39 -2.22
CA ASP A 21 5.90 15.45 -1.34
C ASP A 21 6.98 15.01 -0.32
N GLY A 22 7.90 14.15 -0.75
CA GLY A 22 9.01 13.67 0.07
C GLY A 22 8.75 12.36 0.82
N ASP A 23 7.52 11.86 0.80
CA ASP A 23 7.16 10.53 1.29
C ASP A 23 7.32 9.49 0.16
N TYR A 24 8.31 8.62 0.28
CA TYR A 24 8.50 7.49 -0.64
C TYR A 24 7.52 6.37 -0.32
N LYS A 25 6.55 6.15 -1.22
CA LYS A 25 5.52 5.14 -1.08
C LYS A 25 5.78 3.99 -2.05
N VAL A 26 5.63 2.76 -1.53
CA VAL A 26 5.85 1.53 -2.31
C VAL A 26 4.75 0.51 -2.06
N PHE A 27 4.18 0.01 -3.15
CA PHE A 27 3.12 -1.01 -3.12
C PHE A 27 3.41 -2.15 -4.08
N ARG A 28 2.90 -3.33 -3.73
CA ARG A 28 2.85 -4.47 -4.63
C ARG A 28 1.43 -4.65 -5.14
N TYR A 29 1.29 -4.74 -6.45
CA TYR A 29 0.07 -5.20 -7.10
C TYR A 29 0.25 -6.64 -7.56
N PHE A 30 -0.79 -7.44 -7.39
CA PHE A 30 -0.80 -8.84 -7.78
C PHE A 30 -1.46 -9.00 -9.15
N PHE A 31 -0.69 -9.43 -10.15
CA PHE A 31 -1.20 -9.80 -11.46
C PHE A 31 -1.57 -11.29 -11.53
N GLY A 32 -0.88 -12.12 -10.75
CA GLY A 32 -1.11 -13.57 -10.72
C GLY A 32 -0.38 -14.26 -11.86
N LYS A 33 -1.03 -14.37 -13.02
CA LYS A 33 -0.42 -14.91 -14.25
C LYS A 33 0.48 -13.86 -14.90
N GLU A 34 1.30 -14.29 -15.86
CA GLU A 34 2.12 -13.38 -16.67
C GLU A 34 1.21 -12.31 -17.32
N PRO A 35 1.35 -11.03 -16.92
CA PRO A 35 0.49 -9.99 -17.42
C PRO A 35 0.87 -9.69 -18.86
N LYS A 36 -0.12 -9.60 -19.75
CA LYS A 36 0.11 -9.06 -21.09
C LYS A 36 0.27 -7.54 -20.99
N ASP A 37 0.84 -6.94 -22.02
CA ASP A 37 0.97 -5.48 -22.10
C ASP A 37 -0.39 -4.78 -21.90
N ASP A 38 -1.46 -5.33 -22.49
CA ASP A 38 -2.82 -4.82 -22.32
C ASP A 38 -3.30 -4.85 -20.86
N ASP A 39 -2.96 -5.91 -20.11
CA ASP A 39 -3.32 -6.03 -18.70
C ASP A 39 -2.59 -4.97 -17.86
N VAL A 40 -1.33 -4.69 -18.20
CA VAL A 40 -0.52 -3.66 -17.57
C VAL A 40 -1.07 -2.27 -17.89
N PHE A 41 -1.45 -1.99 -19.14
CA PHE A 41 -2.07 -0.72 -19.52
C PHE A 41 -3.42 -0.51 -18.84
N ASN A 42 -4.27 -1.53 -18.81
CA ASN A 42 -5.55 -1.49 -18.11
C ASN A 42 -5.35 -1.22 -16.61
N PHE A 43 -4.37 -1.87 -16.00
CA PHE A 43 -3.99 -1.61 -14.61
C PHE A 43 -3.60 -0.15 -14.38
N ILE A 44 -2.71 0.40 -15.22
CA ILE A 44 -2.26 1.79 -15.11
C ILE A 44 -3.43 2.78 -15.25
N ASN A 45 -4.30 2.58 -16.24
CA ASN A 45 -5.36 3.53 -16.55
C ASN A 45 -6.54 3.48 -15.57
N HIS A 46 -6.90 2.29 -15.09
CA HIS A 46 -8.14 2.11 -14.33
C HIS A 46 -7.94 1.78 -12.85
N LYS A 47 -6.86 1.07 -12.48
CA LYS A 47 -6.70 0.53 -11.12
C LYS A 47 -5.64 1.27 -10.30
N LEU A 48 -4.63 1.83 -10.96
CA LEU A 48 -3.51 2.49 -10.31
C LEU A 48 -3.94 3.70 -9.49
N ASN A 49 -4.83 4.54 -10.03
CA ASN A 49 -5.30 5.74 -9.35
C ASN A 49 -6.06 5.41 -8.05
N ASP A 50 -6.93 4.39 -8.09
CA ASP A 50 -7.67 3.94 -6.91
C ASP A 50 -6.75 3.34 -5.85
N LEU A 51 -5.70 2.62 -6.28
CA LEU A 51 -4.66 2.12 -5.38
C LEU A 51 -3.89 3.27 -4.73
N ILE A 52 -3.47 4.28 -5.50
CA ILE A 52 -2.75 5.44 -4.97
C ILE A 52 -3.61 6.14 -3.92
N LYS A 53 -4.87 6.46 -4.24
CA LYS A 53 -5.82 7.10 -3.31
C LYS A 53 -6.01 6.30 -2.02
N LYS A 54 -6.09 4.97 -2.12
CA LYS A 54 -6.25 4.09 -0.96
C LYS A 54 -5.07 4.20 0.01
N TYR A 55 -3.86 4.42 -0.50
CA TYR A 55 -2.65 4.48 0.29
C TYR A 55 -2.07 5.89 0.46
N GLU A 56 -2.77 6.90 -0.07
CA GLU A 56 -2.38 8.31 0.00
C GLU A 56 -2.22 8.79 1.45
N PHE A 57 -3.12 8.35 2.33
CA PHE A 57 -3.12 8.68 3.76
C PHE A 57 -1.92 8.11 4.54
N VAL A 58 -1.17 7.18 3.94
CA VAL A 58 -0.07 6.51 4.62
C VAL A 58 1.23 7.27 4.40
N LYS A 59 1.67 8.00 5.43
CA LYS A 59 2.97 8.67 5.43
C LYS A 59 4.10 7.68 5.62
N THR A 60 5.18 7.90 4.87
CA THR A 60 6.38 7.09 4.96
C THR A 60 7.56 8.04 5.06
N ASP A 61 8.22 8.11 6.24
CA ASP A 61 9.34 9.02 6.55
C ASP A 61 10.65 8.65 5.81
N ILE A 62 10.53 8.31 4.54
CA ILE A 62 11.61 7.77 3.72
C ILE A 62 11.70 8.68 2.49
N SER A 63 12.77 9.46 2.36
CA SER A 63 12.94 10.36 1.21
C SER A 63 13.78 9.72 0.09
N LEU A 64 13.40 9.89 -1.17
CA LEU A 64 14.27 9.59 -2.32
C LEU A 64 15.16 10.81 -2.64
N LYS A 65 16.48 10.62 -2.58
CA LYS A 65 17.39 11.55 -3.24
C LYS A 65 17.13 11.49 -4.75
N ARG A 66 16.59 12.57 -5.32
CA ARG A 66 16.47 12.75 -6.77
C ARG A 66 17.87 12.72 -7.36
N THR A 67 18.19 11.67 -8.13
CA THR A 67 19.45 11.61 -8.86
C THR A 67 19.29 12.42 -10.14
N ASN A 68 20.09 13.47 -10.30
CA ASN A 68 20.11 14.24 -11.54
C ASN A 68 20.45 13.33 -12.72
N GLU A 69 19.55 13.29 -13.70
CA GLU A 69 19.72 12.50 -14.93
C GLU A 69 20.68 13.22 -15.87
N HIS A 70 21.98 13.01 -15.67
CA HIS A 70 22.98 13.42 -16.66
C HIS A 70 23.00 12.43 -17.82
N LYS A 71 23.23 12.91 -19.05
CA LYS A 71 23.44 12.04 -20.24
C LYS A 71 24.59 11.06 -19.95
N LYS A 72 24.25 9.77 -19.86
CA LYS A 72 25.23 8.69 -19.61
C LYS A 72 25.74 8.13 -20.93
N SER A 73 27.04 7.86 -21.01
CA SER A 73 27.66 7.17 -22.14
C SER A 73 27.01 5.77 -22.34
N PRO A 74 26.83 5.29 -23.60
CA PRO A 74 26.23 3.99 -23.89
C PRO A 74 26.88 2.82 -23.14
N LYS A 75 28.21 2.82 -23.00
CA LYS A 75 28.95 1.79 -22.23
C LYS A 75 28.62 1.82 -20.74
N ARG A 76 28.39 3.02 -20.18
CA ARG A 76 27.99 3.20 -18.78
C ARG A 76 26.54 2.77 -18.56
N MET A 77 25.65 3.06 -19.51
CA MET A 77 24.26 2.58 -19.52
C MET A 77 24.20 1.04 -19.53
N GLN A 78 24.95 0.37 -20.41
CA GLN A 78 24.98 -1.09 -20.45
C GLN A 78 25.49 -1.72 -19.14
N ARG A 79 26.50 -1.11 -18.51
CA ARG A 79 27.01 -1.55 -17.20
C ARG A 79 25.97 -1.38 -16.09
N GLU A 80 25.21 -0.28 -16.10
CA GLU A 80 24.13 -0.05 -15.13
C GLU A 80 22.99 -1.05 -15.32
N ILE A 81 22.55 -1.31 -16.56
CA ILE A 81 21.53 -2.34 -16.87
C ILE A 81 21.97 -3.70 -16.32
N ASN A 82 23.21 -4.12 -16.61
CA ASN A 82 23.72 -5.39 -16.11
C ASN A 82 23.85 -5.43 -14.58
N ARG A 83 24.15 -4.29 -13.95
CA ARG A 83 24.18 -4.16 -12.48
C ARG A 83 22.78 -4.25 -11.88
N GLU A 84 21.78 -3.64 -12.51
CA GLU A 84 20.39 -3.70 -12.07
C GLU A 84 19.79 -5.10 -12.23
N LYS A 85 20.09 -5.80 -13.33
CA LYS A 85 19.69 -7.20 -13.53
C LYS A 85 20.20 -8.15 -12.43
N ARG A 86 21.33 -7.85 -11.80
CA ARG A 86 21.92 -8.65 -10.71
C ARG A 86 21.38 -8.31 -9.33
N LYS A 87 20.63 -7.21 -9.19
CA LYS A 87 20.09 -6.79 -7.90
C LYS A 87 18.74 -7.48 -7.66
N PRO A 88 18.38 -7.74 -6.39
CA PRO A 88 17.03 -8.16 -6.06
C PRO A 88 16.04 -7.07 -6.49
N VAL A 89 14.92 -7.48 -7.09
CA VAL A 89 13.91 -6.56 -7.63
C VAL A 89 13.34 -5.65 -6.53
N VAL A 90 13.18 -6.18 -5.32
CA VAL A 90 12.70 -5.42 -4.17
C VAL A 90 13.88 -4.95 -3.35
N SER A 91 14.14 -3.64 -3.37
CA SER A 91 15.19 -3.02 -2.56
C SER A 91 14.88 -3.09 -1.07
N THR A 92 15.91 -3.07 -0.22
CA THR A 92 15.75 -3.02 1.26
C THR A 92 14.92 -1.80 1.69
N LYS A 93 15.06 -0.68 0.97
CA LYS A 93 14.29 0.54 1.19
C LYS A 93 12.81 0.34 0.88
N ALA A 94 12.50 -0.29 -0.25
CA ALA A 94 11.14 -0.66 -0.63
C ALA A 94 10.52 -1.62 0.40
N GLN A 95 11.27 -2.61 0.87
CA GLN A 95 10.80 -3.52 1.93
C GLN A 95 10.48 -2.78 3.23
N LEU A 96 11.31 -1.83 3.64
CA LEU A 96 11.07 -1.02 4.83
C LEU A 96 9.80 -0.16 4.68
N ALA A 97 9.65 0.54 3.55
CA ALA A 97 8.46 1.34 3.24
C ALA A 97 7.18 0.48 3.24
N MET A 98 7.22 -0.69 2.63
CA MET A 98 6.09 -1.61 2.65
C MET A 98 5.71 -2.05 4.07
N LYS A 99 6.70 -2.28 4.93
CA LYS A 99 6.48 -2.66 6.33
C LYS A 99 5.85 -1.53 7.14
N THR A 100 6.31 -0.29 6.98
CA THR A 100 5.74 0.87 7.67
C THR A 100 4.28 1.08 7.27
N ILE A 101 3.99 0.97 5.97
CA ILE A 101 2.63 1.08 5.45
C ILE A 101 1.73 -0.03 5.99
N HIS A 102 2.23 -1.27 6.04
CA HIS A 102 1.44 -2.38 6.58
C HIS A 102 1.12 -2.17 8.07
N MET A 103 2.07 -1.63 8.84
CA MET A 103 1.89 -1.37 10.27
C MET A 103 0.87 -0.26 10.54
N SER A 104 0.88 0.84 9.76
CA SER A 104 -0.09 1.93 9.93
C SER A 104 -1.53 1.44 9.70
N ILE A 105 -1.78 0.74 8.60
CA ILE A 105 -3.10 0.18 8.26
C ILE A 105 -3.57 -0.81 9.32
N LYS A 106 -2.66 -1.65 9.83
CA LYS A 106 -2.97 -2.60 10.89
C LYS A 106 -3.42 -1.88 12.16
N ASN A 107 -2.72 -0.81 12.55
CA ASN A 107 -3.05 -0.03 13.74
C ASN A 107 -4.40 0.68 13.58
N GLU A 108 -4.64 1.35 12.45
CA GLU A 108 -5.92 2.00 12.15
C GLU A 108 -7.09 1.02 12.20
N ARG A 109 -6.92 -0.17 11.61
CA ARG A 109 -7.93 -1.23 11.66
C ARG A 109 -8.22 -1.66 13.10
N GLN A 110 -7.20 -1.84 13.93
CA GLN A 110 -7.39 -2.23 15.34
C GLN A 110 -8.13 -1.14 16.13
N LEU A 111 -7.78 0.13 15.92
CA LEU A 111 -8.47 1.27 16.54
C LEU A 111 -9.94 1.33 16.12
N SER A 112 -10.21 1.26 14.81
CA SER A 112 -11.58 1.26 14.27
C SER A 112 -12.42 0.11 14.84
N GLN A 113 -11.86 -1.10 14.89
CA GLN A 113 -12.56 -2.27 15.45
C GLN A 113 -12.83 -2.11 16.95
N LYS A 114 -11.90 -1.53 17.71
CA LYS A 114 -12.10 -1.22 19.13
C LYS A 114 -13.21 -0.20 19.35
N CYS A 115 -13.25 0.87 18.56
CA CYS A 115 -14.31 1.88 18.60
C CYS A 115 -15.69 1.26 18.31
N LYS A 116 -15.83 0.52 17.20
CA LYS A 116 -17.07 -0.17 16.83
C LYS A 116 -17.55 -1.13 17.92
N LYS A 117 -16.64 -1.90 18.52
CA LYS A 117 -16.98 -2.82 19.62
C LYS A 117 -17.49 -2.07 20.85
N ASN A 118 -16.88 -0.93 21.18
CA ASN A 118 -17.30 -0.11 22.31
C ASN A 118 -18.67 0.55 22.07
N GLU A 119 -18.92 1.06 20.87
CA GLU A 119 -20.21 1.62 20.47
C GLU A 119 -21.32 0.57 20.54
N LEU A 120 -21.10 -0.62 19.96
CA LEU A 120 -22.03 -1.74 20.06
C LEU A 120 -22.32 -2.13 21.52
N ARG A 121 -21.29 -2.14 22.38
CA ARG A 121 -21.45 -2.43 23.81
C ARG A 121 -22.30 -1.36 24.52
N LYS A 122 -22.05 -0.08 24.25
CA LYS A 122 -22.83 1.05 24.80
C LYS A 122 -24.29 0.98 24.34
N HIS A 123 -24.53 0.75 23.06
CA HIS A 123 -25.86 0.62 22.50
C HIS A 123 -26.64 -0.55 23.12
N ARG A 124 -26.02 -1.73 23.23
CA ARG A 124 -26.63 -2.90 23.91
C ARG A 124 -26.94 -2.62 25.37
N TYR A 125 -26.08 -1.87 26.06
CA TYR A 125 -26.31 -1.47 27.44
C TYR A 125 -27.47 -0.48 27.57
N GLN A 126 -27.56 0.55 26.74
CA GLN A 126 -28.68 1.50 26.71
C GLN A 126 -30.01 0.79 26.47
N LEU A 127 -30.09 -0.08 25.46
CA LEU A 127 -31.29 -0.89 25.21
C LEU A 127 -31.69 -1.74 26.41
N LYS A 128 -30.72 -2.30 27.15
CA LYS A 128 -31.00 -3.08 28.37
C LYS A 128 -31.56 -2.19 29.48
N GLN A 129 -31.03 -0.98 29.64
CA GLN A 129 -31.53 -0.04 30.64
C GLN A 129 -32.92 0.49 30.30
N GLU A 130 -33.17 0.80 29.03
CA GLU A 130 -34.48 1.22 28.56
C GLU A 130 -35.53 0.11 28.76
N LYS A 131 -35.20 -1.14 28.40
CA LYS A 131 -36.08 -2.29 28.69
C LYS A 131 -36.36 -2.46 30.19
N ARG A 132 -35.37 -2.24 31.05
CA ARG A 132 -35.56 -2.29 32.51
C ARG A 132 -36.46 -1.15 33.00
N TYR A 133 -36.30 0.04 32.47
CA TYR A 133 -37.11 1.20 32.78
C TYR A 133 -38.58 0.99 32.37
N GLN A 134 -38.82 0.50 31.15
CA GLN A 134 -40.18 0.20 30.67
C GLN A 134 -40.85 -0.89 31.52
N LYS A 135 -40.12 -1.96 31.90
CA LYS A 135 -40.63 -2.97 32.83
C LYS A 135 -41.04 -2.39 34.19
N LYS A 136 -40.33 -1.38 34.69
CA LYS A 136 -40.63 -0.74 35.98
C LYS A 136 -41.82 0.22 35.90
N LYS A 137 -42.11 0.78 34.72
CA LYS A 137 -43.20 1.74 34.50
C LYS A 137 -44.60 1.12 34.46
N GLY A 138 -44.72 -0.22 34.52
CA GLY A 138 -46.00 -0.89 34.67
C GLY A 138 -46.91 -0.74 33.46
N HIS A 139 -46.69 -1.62 32.47
CA HIS A 139 -47.74 -2.12 31.58
C HIS A 139 -47.68 -3.65 31.64
#